data_AF-A0A1H6KF36-F1
#
_entry.id   AF-A0A1H6KF36-F1
#
_cell.length_a   1.000
_cell.length_b   1.000
_cell.length_c   1.000
_cell.angle_alpha   90.00
_cell.angle_beta   90.00
_cell.angle_gamma   90.00
#
_symmetry.space_group_name_H-M   'P 1'
#
loop_
_entity.id
_entity.type
_entity.pdbx_description
1 polymer ?
#
loop_
_entity_poly.entity_id
_entity_poly.type
_entity_poly.pdbx_seq_one_letter_code
_entity_poly.pdbx_strand_id
1 'polypeptide(L)' 'MAKVVELNGMTIKVIDSQEKDAFLTQDDKDMDIRAIEAVRAALNKAKICGKPIARYDTVTHRAYIENADGTIRMVK' A
#
# COMPACT_ATOMS: atom_id res chain seq x y z
N MET A 1 -19.52 9.22 -11.95
CA MET A 1 -19.83 8.76 -13.32
C MET A 1 -18.58 8.13 -13.89
N ALA A 2 -18.62 6.84 -14.21
CA ALA A 2 -17.49 6.15 -14.82
C ALA A 2 -17.11 6.78 -16.17
N LYS A 3 -15.85 7.21 -16.30
CA LYS A 3 -15.31 7.76 -17.55
C LYS A 3 -14.68 6.64 -18.36
N VAL A 4 -15.14 6.44 -19.59
CA VAL A 4 -14.50 5.49 -20.52
C VAL A 4 -13.42 6.24 -21.31
N VAL A 5 -12.21 5.68 -21.35
CA VAL A 5 -11.05 6.25 -22.06
C VAL A 5 -10.46 5.17 -22.95
N GLU A 6 -10.11 5.53 -24.18
CA GLU A 6 -9.31 4.67 -25.05
C GLU A 6 -7.84 5.07 -24.97
N LEU A 7 -7.00 4.10 -24.63
CA LEU A 7 -5.55 4.27 -24.50
C LEU A 7 -4.87 3.08 -25.18
N ASN A 8 -4.07 3.35 -26.21
CA ASN A 8 -3.31 2.34 -26.95
C ASN A 8 -4.17 1.16 -27.47
N GLY A 9 -5.40 1.43 -27.91
CA GLY A 9 -6.34 0.40 -28.40
C GLY A 9 -7.05 -0.40 -27.29
N MET A 10 -6.86 -0.04 -26.02
CA MET A 10 -7.59 -0.62 -24.90
C MET A 10 -8.68 0.34 -24.39
N THR A 11 -9.88 -0.19 -24.18
CA THR A 11 -10.99 0.53 -23.54
C THR A 11 -10.89 0.39 -22.03
N ILE A 12 -10.65 1.51 -21.34
CA ILE A 12 -10.48 1.56 -19.89
C ILE A 12 -11.68 2.29 -19.28
N LYS A 13 -12.35 1.64 -18.32
CA LYS A 13 -13.42 2.26 -17.53
C LYS A 13 -12.83 2.79 -16.22
N VAL A 14 -12.70 4.10 -16.12
CA VAL A 14 -12.17 4.80 -14.94
C VAL A 14 -13.32 5.06 -13.97
N ILE A 15 -13.19 4.54 -12.75
CA ILE A 15 -14.17 4.67 -11.68
C ILE A 15 -13.64 5.65 -10.64
N ASP A 16 -14.50 6.55 -10.17
CA ASP A 16 -14.16 7.45 -9.07
C ASP A 16 -14.13 6.69 -7.73
N SER A 17 -13.26 7.10 -6.81
CA SER A 17 -13.15 6.45 -5.50
C SER A 17 -14.47 6.48 -4.70
N GLN A 18 -15.38 7.43 -4.95
CA GLN A 18 -16.69 7.49 -4.30
C GLN A 18 -17.63 6.38 -4.79
N GLU A 19 -17.44 5.89 -6.02
CA GLU A 19 -18.28 4.86 -6.63
C GLU A 19 -17.69 3.45 -6.45
N LYS A 20 -16.50 3.32 -5.83
CA LYS A 20 -15.76 2.06 -5.71
C LYS A 20 -16.59 0.91 -5.15
N ASP A 21 -17.46 1.18 -4.19
CA ASP A 21 -18.24 0.15 -3.49
C ASP A 21 -19.31 -0.48 -4.37
N ALA A 22 -19.71 0.18 -5.46
CA ALA A 22 -20.62 -0.39 -6.45
C ALA A 22 -19.92 -1.32 -7.45
N PHE A 23 -18.58 -1.29 -7.51
CA PHE A 23 -17.78 -2.05 -8.48
C PHE A 23 -16.88 -3.12 -7.83
N LEU A 24 -16.51 -2.96 -6.56
CA LEU A 24 -15.73 -3.94 -5.81
C LEU A 24 -16.65 -4.95 -5.13
N THR A 25 -16.32 -6.23 -5.29
CA THR A 25 -17.02 -7.33 -4.63
C THR A 25 -16.61 -7.44 -3.16
N GLN A 26 -17.32 -8.27 -2.39
CA GLN A 26 -16.92 -8.56 -1.02
C GLN A 26 -15.57 -9.32 -0.98
N ASP A 27 -15.32 -10.20 -1.95
CA ASP A 27 -14.06 -10.96 -2.03
C ASP A 27 -12.86 -10.04 -2.26
N ASP A 28 -13.03 -8.99 -3.08
CA ASP A 28 -12.00 -7.96 -3.29
C ASP A 28 -11.68 -7.23 -1.98
N LYS A 29 -12.72 -6.85 -1.23
CA LYS A 29 -12.57 -6.18 0.07
C LYS A 29 -11.88 -7.09 1.09
N ASP A 30 -12.25 -8.36 1.12
CA ASP A 30 -11.65 -9.35 2.01
C ASP A 30 -10.19 -9.64 1.62
N MET A 31 -9.84 -9.54 0.34
CA MET A 31 -8.46 -9.61 -0.13
C MET A 31 -7.63 -8.42 0.38
N ASP A 32 -8.14 -7.20 0.26
CA ASP A 32 -7.47 -6.00 0.77
C ASP A 32 -7.25 -6.06 2.28
N ILE A 33 -8.27 -6.51 3.03
CA ILE A 33 -8.16 -6.71 4.49
C ILE A 33 -7.04 -7.72 4.81
N ARG A 34 -7.01 -8.86 4.11
CA ARG A 34 -5.96 -9.87 4.31
C ARG A 34 -4.57 -9.34 3.97
N ALA A 35 -4.42 -8.54 2.92
CA ALA A 35 -3.16 -7.92 2.56
C ALA A 35 -2.67 -6.94 3.64
N ILE A 36 -3.57 -6.10 4.16
CA ILE A 36 -3.26 -5.14 5.24
C ILE A 36 -2.81 -5.87 6.50
N GLU A 37 -3.53 -6.91 6.92
CA GLU A 37 -3.19 -7.68 8.12
C GLU A 37 -1.89 -8.46 7.97
N ALA A 38 -1.61 -9.02 6.78
CA ALA A 38 -0.34 -9.69 6.50
C ALA A 38 0.86 -8.73 6.65
N VAL A 39 0.74 -7.50 6.14
CA VAL A 39 1.78 -6.46 6.28
C VAL A 39 1.94 -6.06 7.74
N ARG A 40 0.84 -5.83 8.48
CA ARG A 40 0.89 -5.52 9.92
C ARG A 40 1.60 -6.63 10.71
N ALA A 41 1.26 -7.89 10.44
CA ALA A 41 1.88 -9.04 11.09
C ALA A 41 3.39 -9.13 10.77
N ALA A 42 3.77 -8.92 9.50
CA ALA A 42 5.17 -8.92 9.08
C ALA A 42 5.98 -7.80 9.77
N LEU A 43 5.43 -6.59 9.88
CA LEU A 43 6.05 -5.48 10.59
C LEU A 43 6.19 -5.76 12.09
N ASN A 44 5.16 -6.31 12.73
CA ASN A 44 5.21 -6.69 14.14
C ASN A 44 6.27 -7.77 14.39
N LYS A 45 6.34 -8.78 13.52
CA LYS A 45 7.38 -9.82 13.58
C LYS A 45 8.77 -9.22 13.39
N ALA A 46 8.95 -8.30 12.44
CA ALA A 46 10.22 -7.62 12.22
C ALA A 46 10.68 -6.85 13.46
N LYS A 47 9.77 -6.12 14.12
CA LYS A 47 10.04 -5.42 15.39
C LYS A 47 10.48 -6.38 16.49
N ILE A 48 9.73 -7.46 16.72
CA ILE A 48 10.05 -8.47 17.74
C ILE A 48 11.40 -9.15 17.46
N CYS A 49 11.68 -9.44 16.19
CA CYS A 49 12.94 -10.06 15.78
C CYS A 49 14.11 -9.08 15.67
N GLY A 50 13.92 -7.79 15.96
CA GLY A 50 14.96 -6.77 15.84
C GLY A 50 15.50 -6.58 14.41
N LYS A 51 14.67 -6.81 13.39
CA LYS A 51 15.06 -6.61 11.99
C LYS A 51 14.93 -5.13 11.60
N PRO A 52 15.87 -4.59 10.80
CA PRO A 52 15.71 -3.27 10.23
C PRO A 52 14.50 -3.21 9.29
N ILE A 53 13.72 -2.13 9.37
CA ILE A 53 12.49 -1.91 8.61
C ILE A 53 12.71 -0.74 7.65
N ALA A 54 12.59 -1.02 6.35
CA ALA A 54 12.55 0.03 5.34
C ALA A 54 11.19 0.74 5.36
N ARG A 55 11.23 2.06 5.34
CA ARG A 55 10.06 2.95 5.29
C ARG A 55 10.21 3.97 4.20
N TYR A 56 9.07 4.54 3.82
CA TYR A 56 8.99 5.60 2.85
C TYR A 56 8.12 6.72 3.43
N ASP A 57 8.65 7.93 3.44
CA ASP A 57 7.93 9.13 3.80
C ASP A 57 7.28 9.72 2.54
N THR A 58 5.95 9.75 2.53
CA THR A 58 5.17 10.27 1.40
C THR A 58 5.19 11.79 1.30
N VAL A 59 5.60 12.51 2.35
CA VAL A 59 5.68 13.98 2.37
C VAL A 59 7.04 14.44 1.84
N THR A 60 8.13 13.87 2.37
CA THR A 60 9.49 14.25 1.93
C THR A 60 9.96 13.47 0.70
N HIS A 61 9.20 12.45 0.28
CA HIS A 61 9.53 11.53 -0.81
C HIS A 61 10.88 10.81 -0.60
N ARG A 62 11.22 10.50 0.66
CA ARG A 62 12.49 9.87 1.02
C ARG A 62 12.28 8.50 1.64
N ALA A 63 13.14 7.57 1.26
CA ALA A 63 13.23 6.26 1.88
C ALA A 63 14.22 6.30 3.06
N TYR A 64 13.89 5.57 4.12
CA TYR A 64 14.75 5.44 5.29
C TYR A 64 14.61 4.06 5.93
N ILE A 65 15.63 3.66 6.69
CA ILE A 65 15.65 2.40 7.42
C ILE A 65 15.55 2.74 8.91
N GLU A 66 14.56 2.16 9.58
CA GLU A 66 14.41 2.17 11.04
C GLU A 66 15.01 0.88 11.60
N ASN A 67 16.03 0.99 12.44
CA ASN A 67 16.65 -0.15 13.10
C ASN A 67 15.93 -0.49 14.41
N ALA A 68 16.24 -1.67 14.98
CA ALA A 68 15.61 -2.16 16.21
C ALA A 68 15.86 -1.27 17.44
N ASP A 69 16.95 -0.52 17.45
CA ASP A 69 17.33 0.44 18.50
C ASP A 69 16.63 1.81 18.35
N GLY A 70 15.79 1.97 17.34
CA GLY A 70 15.11 3.23 17.02
C GLY A 70 15.96 4.21 16.21
N THR A 71 17.19 3.85 15.82
CA THR A 71 18.00 4.69 14.94
C THR A 71 17.44 4.70 13.52
N ILE A 72 17.46 5.88 12.91
CA ILE A 72 16.97 6.08 11.54
C ILE A 72 18.15 6.39 10.62
N ARG A 73 18.29 5.61 9.55
CA ARG A 73 19.26 5.84 8.48
C ARG A 73 18.52 6.22 7.20
N MET A 74 18.74 7.44 6.71
CA MET A 74 18.26 7.86 5.39
C MET A 74 18.94 7.01 4.30
N VAL A 75 18.15 6.55 3.34
CA VAL A 75 18.67 5.91 2.13
C VAL A 75 18.92 7.03 1.11
N LYS A 76 20.13 7.06 0.54
CA LYS A 76 20.52 8.03 -0.49
C LYS A 76 20.01 7.61 -1.86
#